data_AF-A0A0H2RGL4-F1
#
_entry.id   AF-A0A0H2RGL4-F1
#
_cell.length_a   1.000
_cell.length_b   1.000
_cell.length_c   1.000
_cell.angle_alpha   90.00
_cell.angle_beta   90.00
_cell.angle_gamma   90.00
#
_symmetry.space_group_name_H-M   'P 1'
#
loop_
_entity.id
_entity.type
_entity.pdbx_description
1 polymer ?
#
loop_
_entity_poly.entity_id
_entity_poly.type
_entity_poly.pdbx_seq_one_letter_code
_entity_poly.pdbx_strand_id
1 'polypeptide(L)'
;MSNSEMDSCERIISDITKVIISETKLTSNTKDIKHWRLSLRDMVSPAVEATMDLLALCFDFEVQSLASGILNKLLLHVSSYSDEMRNTCIEWVLVPIVPRIKEFLSQRGQSLSAEPFRQFTAQVLNDYVTIVLGPRPPDFVPLANIKAVGCGCENCKHLVSFFIGTESVLLVQEQAHVRKHLVQQLEATSRWGVKWKTITRTSPETLQVIKPSSLAATSRWVERKERGLNILRSVGTAAELMNILGSDYTSVANALGFRSPLVVKAYEGTNANIMPPPLVSDSANCEGSKGGTRDSKRLTAGPIDIKKRIRISDVAGETTD
;
A
#
# COMPACT_ATOMS: atom_id res chain seq x y z
N MET A 1 -13.36 6.83 -4.42
CA MET A 1 -13.14 7.33 -5.79
C MET A 1 -14.22 8.33 -6.11
N SER A 2 -13.85 9.48 -6.64
CA SER A 2 -14.83 10.41 -7.21
C SER A 2 -15.38 9.81 -8.51
N ASN A 3 -16.62 10.19 -8.89
CA ASN A 3 -17.21 9.73 -10.16
C ASN A 3 -16.31 10.05 -11.37
N SER A 4 -15.54 11.14 -11.29
CA SER A 4 -14.58 11.54 -12.33
C SER A 4 -13.43 10.54 -12.53
N GLU A 5 -12.97 9.85 -11.48
CA GLU A 5 -11.88 8.87 -11.59
C GLU A 5 -12.39 7.58 -12.25
N MET A 6 -13.65 7.22 -11.98
CA MET A 6 -14.30 6.03 -12.53
C MET A 6 -14.60 6.20 -14.03
N ASP A 7 -15.12 7.36 -14.43
CA ASP A 7 -15.37 7.71 -15.84
C ASP A 7 -14.09 7.71 -16.68
N SER A 8 -12.93 7.92 -16.04
CA SER A 8 -11.65 7.83 -16.72
C SER A 8 -11.25 6.38 -16.99
N CYS A 9 -11.38 5.50 -16.00
CA CYS A 9 -11.10 4.07 -16.17
C CYS A 9 -11.97 3.44 -17.27
N GLU A 10 -13.26 3.81 -17.36
CA GLU A 10 -14.15 3.28 -18.41
C GLU A 10 -13.74 3.70 -19.83
N ARG A 11 -13.25 4.93 -20.03
CA ARG A 11 -12.72 5.37 -21.33
C ARG A 11 -11.47 4.58 -21.70
N ILE A 12 -10.59 4.36 -20.75
CA ILE A 12 -9.36 3.57 -20.92
C ILE A 12 -9.69 2.14 -21.36
N ILE A 13 -10.67 1.51 -20.72
CA ILE A 13 -11.18 0.18 -21.10
C ILE A 13 -11.71 0.18 -22.52
N SER A 14 -12.54 1.18 -22.86
CA SER A 14 -13.12 1.32 -24.20
C SER A 14 -12.04 1.43 -25.27
N ASP A 15 -11.01 2.23 -25.01
CA ASP A 15 -9.94 2.50 -25.97
C ASP A 15 -8.99 1.31 -26.12
N ILE A 16 -8.61 0.63 -25.03
CA ILE A 16 -7.84 -0.62 -25.07
C ILE A 16 -8.61 -1.68 -25.87
N THR A 17 -9.90 -1.85 -25.57
CA THR A 17 -10.75 -2.85 -26.24
C THR A 17 -10.88 -2.54 -27.74
N LYS A 18 -11.09 -1.28 -28.11
CA LYS A 18 -11.16 -0.86 -29.52
C LYS A 18 -9.86 -1.11 -30.28
N VAL A 19 -8.71 -0.77 -29.68
CA VAL A 19 -7.39 -0.98 -30.29
C VAL A 19 -7.08 -2.46 -30.48
N ILE A 20 -7.51 -3.31 -29.54
CA ILE A 20 -7.29 -4.75 -29.66
C ILE A 20 -8.22 -5.37 -30.71
N ILE A 21 -9.49 -4.97 -30.76
CA ILE A 21 -10.45 -5.43 -31.77
C ILE A 21 -10.07 -4.99 -33.18
N SER A 22 -9.63 -3.74 -33.37
CA SER A 22 -9.31 -3.21 -34.70
C SER A 22 -8.09 -3.89 -35.33
N GLU A 23 -7.11 -4.33 -34.53
CA GLU A 23 -5.84 -4.84 -35.05
C GLU A 23 -5.72 -6.36 -35.11
N THR A 24 -6.47 -7.11 -34.29
CA THR A 24 -6.38 -8.58 -34.27
C THR A 24 -7.03 -9.27 -35.47
N LYS A 25 -7.70 -8.53 -36.38
CA LYS A 25 -8.55 -9.09 -37.45
C LYS A 25 -9.49 -10.18 -36.95
N LEU A 26 -9.86 -10.16 -35.65
CA LEU A 26 -10.87 -11.04 -35.11
C LEU A 26 -12.17 -10.67 -35.82
N THR A 27 -12.60 -11.53 -36.75
CA THR A 27 -13.82 -11.32 -37.52
C THR A 27 -14.98 -11.27 -36.53
N SER A 28 -15.54 -10.07 -36.38
CA SER A 28 -16.56 -9.76 -35.40
C SER A 28 -17.85 -10.51 -35.68
N ASN A 29 -18.02 -11.72 -35.13
CA ASN A 29 -19.34 -12.27 -34.87
C ASN A 29 -19.79 -11.79 -33.48
N THR A 30 -20.37 -10.60 -33.44
CA THR A 30 -20.89 -9.94 -32.23
C THR A 30 -22.01 -10.72 -31.52
N LYS A 31 -22.47 -11.86 -32.08
CA LYS A 31 -23.47 -12.73 -31.48
C LYS A 31 -22.90 -13.72 -30.46
N ASP A 32 -21.62 -14.09 -30.56
CA ASP A 32 -20.99 -15.05 -29.63
C ASP A 32 -20.51 -14.41 -28.31
N ILE A 33 -20.46 -13.08 -28.26
CA ILE A 33 -20.01 -12.31 -27.08
C ILE A 33 -21.16 -12.08 -26.08
N LYS A 34 -22.41 -12.38 -26.45
CA LYS A 34 -23.59 -12.09 -25.61
C LYS A 34 -23.72 -12.98 -24.37
N HIS A 35 -22.89 -14.01 -24.22
CA HIS A 35 -22.93 -14.92 -23.08
C HIS A 35 -22.03 -14.49 -21.88
N TRP A 36 -21.19 -13.45 -22.02
CA TRP A 36 -20.27 -13.03 -20.94
C TRP A 36 -20.94 -12.18 -19.86
N ARG A 37 -22.03 -12.67 -19.26
CA ARG A 37 -22.60 -12.11 -18.02
C ARG A 37 -21.96 -12.79 -16.82
N LEU A 38 -20.95 -12.15 -16.24
CA LEU A 38 -20.40 -12.52 -14.93
C LEU A 38 -20.82 -11.52 -13.86
N SER A 39 -20.97 -12.05 -12.64
CA SER A 39 -21.63 -11.44 -11.48
C SER A 39 -20.71 -10.53 -10.65
N LEU A 40 -21.32 -9.56 -9.99
CA LEU A 40 -20.80 -8.32 -9.39
C LEU A 40 -20.04 -8.45 -8.04
N ARG A 41 -19.25 -9.50 -7.81
CA ARG A 41 -18.38 -9.63 -6.62
C ARG A 41 -17.00 -10.12 -7.06
N ASP A 42 -15.92 -9.35 -7.09
CA ASP A 42 -15.56 -8.18 -6.30
C ASP A 42 -14.61 -7.26 -7.09
N MET A 43 -15.03 -6.01 -7.38
CA MET A 43 -14.26 -4.83 -7.84
C MET A 43 -13.05 -5.06 -8.78
N VAL A 44 -13.09 -6.06 -9.65
CA VAL A 44 -12.10 -6.19 -10.73
C VAL A 44 -12.53 -5.22 -11.83
N SER A 45 -11.66 -4.26 -12.15
CA SER A 45 -11.89 -3.31 -13.26
C SER A 45 -12.22 -4.10 -14.53
N PRO A 46 -13.26 -3.74 -15.32
CA PRO A 46 -13.58 -4.44 -16.57
C PRO A 46 -12.38 -4.53 -17.54
N ALA A 47 -11.37 -3.66 -17.38
CA ALA A 47 -10.09 -3.74 -18.08
C ALA A 47 -9.35 -5.06 -17.84
N VAL A 48 -9.34 -5.51 -16.58
CA VAL A 48 -8.63 -6.70 -16.13
C VAL A 48 -9.31 -7.93 -16.73
N GLU A 49 -10.63 -8.03 -16.61
CA GLU A 49 -11.41 -9.13 -17.20
C GLU A 49 -11.22 -9.19 -18.73
N ALA A 50 -11.40 -8.06 -19.42
CA ALA A 50 -11.19 -8.01 -20.87
C ALA A 50 -9.76 -8.43 -21.28
N THR A 51 -8.74 -8.02 -20.51
CA THR A 51 -7.36 -8.44 -20.75
C THR A 51 -7.19 -9.94 -20.55
N MET A 52 -7.76 -10.50 -19.47
CA MET A 52 -7.70 -11.92 -19.17
C MET A 52 -8.44 -12.78 -20.21
N ASP A 53 -9.60 -12.34 -20.69
CA ASP A 53 -10.37 -13.00 -21.75
C ASP A 53 -9.56 -13.06 -23.06
N LEU A 54 -8.90 -11.96 -23.40
CA LEU A 54 -8.03 -11.90 -24.59
C LEU A 54 -6.80 -12.81 -24.46
N LEU A 55 -6.20 -12.88 -23.27
CA LEU A 55 -5.12 -13.82 -23.00
C LEU A 55 -5.62 -15.26 -23.11
N ALA A 56 -6.78 -15.59 -22.54
CA ALA A 56 -7.39 -16.92 -22.66
C ALA A 56 -7.60 -17.30 -24.13
N LEU A 57 -8.14 -16.38 -24.93
CA LEU A 57 -8.32 -16.55 -26.38
C LEU A 57 -6.99 -16.86 -27.08
N CYS A 58 -5.93 -16.12 -26.78
CA CYS A 58 -4.61 -16.37 -27.38
C CYS A 58 -4.10 -17.79 -27.11
N PHE A 59 -4.40 -18.33 -25.94
CA PHE A 59 -4.03 -19.70 -25.59
C PHE A 59 -4.91 -20.76 -26.25
N ASP A 60 -6.21 -20.53 -26.33
CA ASP A 60 -7.15 -21.49 -26.92
C ASP A 60 -6.93 -21.65 -28.43
N PHE A 61 -6.40 -20.63 -29.10
CA PHE A 61 -6.00 -20.67 -30.51
C PHE A 61 -4.51 -20.96 -30.73
N GLU A 62 -3.75 -21.27 -29.67
CA GLU A 62 -2.30 -21.56 -29.71
C GLU A 62 -1.44 -20.42 -30.31
N VAL A 63 -1.92 -19.17 -30.27
CA VAL A 63 -1.23 -17.99 -30.81
C VAL A 63 -0.53 -17.22 -29.70
N GLN A 64 0.46 -17.84 -29.05
CA GLN A 64 1.17 -17.25 -27.90
C GLN A 64 1.88 -15.93 -28.22
N SER A 65 2.26 -15.69 -29.49
CA SER A 65 2.86 -14.42 -29.92
C SER A 65 1.93 -13.23 -29.74
N LEU A 66 0.61 -13.42 -29.82
CA LEU A 66 -0.38 -12.35 -29.57
C LEU A 66 -0.42 -11.94 -28.10
N ALA A 67 -0.17 -12.86 -27.17
CA ALA A 67 -0.12 -12.53 -25.74
C ALA A 67 0.96 -11.48 -25.45
N SER A 68 2.14 -11.61 -26.07
CA SER A 68 3.21 -10.61 -25.96
C SER A 68 2.76 -9.25 -26.52
N GLY A 69 2.11 -9.26 -27.69
CA GLY A 69 1.57 -8.05 -28.31
C GLY A 69 0.53 -7.33 -27.43
N ILE A 70 -0.39 -8.07 -26.80
CA ILE A 70 -1.40 -7.52 -25.90
C ILE A 70 -0.76 -6.89 -24.68
N LEU A 71 0.14 -7.61 -23.99
CA LEU A 71 0.79 -7.13 -22.78
C LEU A 71 1.67 -5.90 -23.06
N ASN A 72 2.43 -5.90 -24.16
CA ASN A 72 3.24 -4.76 -24.56
C ASN A 72 2.40 -3.53 -24.90
N LYS A 73 1.29 -3.71 -25.63
CA LYS A 73 0.36 -2.60 -25.92
C LYS A 73 -0.25 -2.02 -24.66
N LEU A 74 -0.61 -2.88 -23.69
CA LEU A 74 -1.13 -2.44 -22.40
C LEU A 74 -0.12 -1.55 -21.65
N LEU A 75 1.15 -1.98 -21.59
CA LEU A 75 2.23 -1.18 -20.98
C LEU A 75 2.47 0.14 -21.71
N LEU A 76 2.53 0.12 -23.05
CA LEU A 76 2.72 1.31 -23.89
C LEU A 76 1.56 2.30 -23.72
N HIS A 77 0.33 1.80 -23.65
CA HIS A 77 -0.85 2.65 -23.48
C HIS A 77 -0.84 3.33 -22.12
N VAL A 78 -0.55 2.59 -21.04
CA VAL A 78 -0.43 3.19 -19.70
C VAL A 78 0.70 4.23 -19.62
N SER A 79 1.81 3.99 -20.34
CA SER A 79 2.93 4.92 -20.43
C SER A 79 2.59 6.23 -21.16
N SER A 80 1.54 6.24 -21.98
CA SER A 80 1.10 7.42 -22.75
C SER A 80 0.24 8.40 -21.94
N TYR A 81 -0.20 8.03 -20.73
CA TYR A 81 -1.05 8.87 -19.90
C TYR A 81 -0.29 9.94 -19.10
N SER A 82 -1.04 10.91 -18.56
CA SER A 82 -0.54 11.84 -17.55
C SER A 82 -0.09 11.10 -16.28
N ASP A 83 0.79 11.71 -15.48
CA ASP A 83 1.34 11.07 -14.27
C ASP A 83 0.27 10.58 -13.29
N GLU A 84 -0.77 11.38 -13.08
CA GLU A 84 -1.90 11.07 -12.18
C GLU A 84 -2.71 9.87 -12.67
N MET A 85 -3.02 9.86 -13.97
CA MET A 85 -3.77 8.77 -14.59
C MET A 85 -2.93 7.49 -14.67
N ARG A 86 -1.64 7.63 -15.00
CA ARG A 86 -0.68 6.52 -15.05
C ARG A 86 -0.56 5.83 -13.69
N ASN A 87 -0.45 6.58 -12.59
CA ASN A 87 -0.45 6.03 -11.23
C ASN A 87 -1.72 5.20 -10.97
N THR A 88 -2.88 5.77 -11.32
CA THR A 88 -4.18 5.11 -11.18
C THR A 88 -4.26 3.81 -12.00
N CYS A 89 -3.80 3.82 -13.25
CA CYS A 89 -3.79 2.63 -14.12
C CYS A 89 -2.86 1.53 -13.60
N ILE A 90 -1.66 1.89 -13.15
CA ILE A 90 -0.74 0.90 -12.57
C ILE A 90 -1.39 0.25 -11.35
N GLU A 91 -1.93 1.06 -10.43
CA GLU A 91 -2.48 0.59 -9.16
C GLU A 91 -3.77 -0.22 -9.32
N TRP A 92 -4.68 0.20 -10.21
CA TRP A 92 -6.03 -0.36 -10.30
C TRP A 92 -6.27 -1.27 -11.51
N VAL A 93 -5.36 -1.29 -12.49
CA VAL A 93 -5.48 -2.15 -13.68
C VAL A 93 -4.31 -3.12 -13.79
N LEU A 94 -3.08 -2.62 -13.87
CA LEU A 94 -1.92 -3.49 -14.15
C LEU A 94 -1.59 -4.41 -12.98
N VAL A 95 -1.56 -3.87 -11.76
CA VAL A 95 -1.27 -4.65 -10.55
C VAL A 95 -2.26 -5.80 -10.35
N PRO A 96 -3.60 -5.59 -10.44
CA PRO A 96 -4.56 -6.68 -10.33
C PRO A 96 -4.47 -7.76 -11.43
N ILE A 97 -3.96 -7.42 -12.62
CA ILE A 97 -3.76 -8.40 -13.71
C ILE A 97 -2.68 -9.42 -13.35
N VAL A 98 -1.60 -9.02 -12.68
CA VAL A 98 -0.46 -9.90 -12.38
C VAL A 98 -0.85 -11.20 -11.63
N PRO A 99 -1.54 -11.17 -10.48
CA PRO A 99 -1.94 -12.40 -9.79
C PRO A 99 -2.94 -13.23 -10.59
N ARG A 100 -3.77 -12.61 -11.44
CA ARG A 100 -4.69 -13.30 -12.34
C ARG A 100 -3.97 -14.06 -13.45
N ILE A 101 -2.96 -13.44 -14.06
CA ILE A 101 -2.07 -14.13 -15.02
C ILE A 101 -1.40 -15.32 -14.34
N LYS A 102 -0.88 -15.16 -13.13
CA LYS A 102 -0.26 -16.27 -12.39
C LYS A 102 -1.21 -17.44 -12.19
N GLU A 103 -2.43 -17.17 -11.71
CA GLU A 103 -3.46 -18.19 -11.51
C GLU A 103 -3.80 -18.89 -12.83
N PHE A 104 -4.05 -18.11 -13.88
CA PHE A 104 -4.35 -18.61 -15.23
C PHE A 104 -3.24 -19.52 -15.78
N LEU A 105 -1.97 -19.12 -15.66
CA LEU A 105 -0.83 -19.91 -16.13
C LEU A 105 -0.66 -21.20 -15.31
N SER A 106 -0.88 -21.14 -14.00
CA SER A 106 -0.74 -22.31 -13.13
C SER A 106 -1.73 -23.42 -13.49
N GLN A 107 -2.95 -23.06 -13.89
CA GLN A 107 -3.97 -24.02 -14.36
C GLN A 107 -3.56 -24.73 -15.65
N ARG A 108 -2.65 -24.13 -16.43
CA ARG A 108 -2.11 -24.67 -17.68
C ARG A 108 -0.70 -25.25 -17.53
N GLY A 109 -0.20 -25.37 -16.30
CA GLY A 109 1.15 -25.88 -16.03
C GLY A 109 2.28 -24.98 -16.53
N GLN A 110 2.01 -23.69 -16.74
CA GLN A 110 3.00 -22.72 -17.16
C GLN A 110 3.49 -21.85 -16.00
N SER A 111 4.73 -21.36 -16.11
CA SER A 111 5.34 -20.49 -15.11
C SER A 111 5.18 -19.02 -15.49
N LEU A 112 4.91 -18.17 -14.49
CA LEU A 112 4.96 -16.71 -14.64
C LEU A 112 6.37 -16.19 -15.00
N SER A 113 7.41 -17.01 -14.77
CA SER A 113 8.79 -16.69 -15.16
C SER A 113 9.08 -16.94 -16.65
N ALA A 114 8.14 -17.50 -17.42
CA ALA A 114 8.26 -17.65 -18.86
C ALA A 114 7.92 -16.34 -19.60
N GLU A 115 8.53 -16.11 -20.75
CA GLU A 115 8.13 -15.00 -21.63
C GLU A 115 6.77 -15.29 -22.27
N PRO A 116 5.92 -14.26 -22.50
CA PRO A 116 6.14 -12.82 -22.27
C PRO A 116 5.78 -12.31 -20.85
N PHE A 117 5.31 -13.20 -19.97
CA PHE A 117 4.74 -12.81 -18.68
C PHE A 117 5.78 -12.33 -17.67
N ARG A 118 7.00 -12.86 -17.79
CA ARG A 118 8.15 -12.41 -17.01
C ARG A 118 8.40 -10.92 -17.20
N GLN A 119 8.59 -10.50 -18.46
CA GLN A 119 8.86 -9.10 -18.79
C GLN A 119 7.72 -8.18 -18.34
N PHE A 120 6.47 -8.57 -18.63
CA PHE A 120 5.31 -7.80 -18.20
C PHE A 120 5.25 -7.63 -16.68
N THR A 121 5.38 -8.72 -15.93
CA THR A 121 5.32 -8.70 -14.46
C THR A 121 6.44 -7.85 -13.88
N ALA A 122 7.66 -7.99 -14.39
CA ALA A 122 8.80 -7.20 -13.95
C ALA A 122 8.55 -5.70 -14.16
N GLN A 123 8.05 -5.31 -15.34
CA GLN A 123 7.74 -3.92 -15.65
C GLN A 123 6.66 -3.36 -14.71
N VAL A 124 5.57 -4.09 -14.48
CA VAL A 124 4.48 -3.64 -13.58
C VAL A 124 4.98 -3.43 -12.15
N LEU A 125 5.82 -4.33 -11.64
CA LEU A 125 6.37 -4.20 -10.28
C LEU A 125 7.37 -3.03 -10.17
N ASN A 126 8.20 -2.82 -11.19
CA ASN A 126 9.08 -1.67 -11.27
C ASN A 126 8.31 -0.35 -11.34
N ASP A 127 7.29 -0.26 -12.20
CA ASP A 127 6.41 0.90 -12.33
C ASP A 127 5.66 1.19 -11.02
N TYR A 128 5.22 0.14 -10.32
CA TYR A 128 4.60 0.30 -9.01
C TYR A 128 5.55 0.95 -8.00
N VAL A 129 6.78 0.45 -7.89
CA VAL A 129 7.76 0.99 -6.94
C VAL A 129 8.17 2.42 -7.29
N THR A 130 8.38 2.71 -8.58
CA THR A 130 8.91 3.99 -9.03
C THR A 130 7.86 5.08 -9.13
N ILE A 131 6.65 4.76 -9.60
CA ILE A 131 5.58 5.72 -9.88
C ILE A 131 4.53 5.74 -8.76
N VAL A 132 4.01 4.57 -8.36
CA VAL A 132 2.91 4.51 -7.38
C VAL A 132 3.43 4.75 -5.97
N LEU A 133 4.41 3.96 -5.52
CA LEU A 133 5.04 4.10 -4.21
C LEU A 133 5.86 5.39 -4.14
N GLY A 134 6.72 5.62 -5.15
CA GLY A 134 7.57 6.79 -5.22
C GLY A 134 8.62 6.86 -4.11
N PRO A 135 9.37 7.98 -4.04
CA PRO A 135 10.38 8.16 -3.02
C PRO A 135 9.76 8.23 -1.63
N ARG A 136 10.50 7.75 -0.63
CA ARG A 136 10.12 7.91 0.77
C ARG A 136 10.07 9.40 1.12
N PRO A 137 9.00 9.90 1.76
CA PRO A 137 8.91 11.29 2.16
C PRO A 137 10.09 11.72 3.06
N PRO A 138 10.62 12.95 2.91
CA PRO A 138 11.79 13.41 3.67
C PRO A 138 11.50 13.52 5.17
N ASP A 139 10.33 14.06 5.53
CA ASP A 139 9.87 14.21 6.91
C ASP A 139 9.14 12.95 7.42
N PHE A 140 9.66 11.77 7.09
CA PHE A 140 9.03 10.51 7.45
C PHE A 140 9.00 10.33 8.97
N VAL A 141 7.79 10.25 9.53
CA VAL A 141 7.58 9.88 10.93
C VAL A 141 7.45 8.36 11.04
N PRO A 142 8.34 7.67 11.79
CA PRO A 142 8.21 6.24 11.99
C PRO A 142 6.85 5.84 12.55
N LEU A 143 6.24 4.79 11.99
CA LEU A 143 4.93 4.30 12.44
C LEU A 143 4.92 3.94 13.93
N ALA A 144 6.05 3.47 14.48
CA ALA A 144 6.21 3.22 15.91
C ALA A 144 6.02 4.49 16.75
N ASN A 145 6.50 5.64 16.27
CA ASN A 145 6.34 6.91 16.94
C ASN A 145 4.89 7.40 16.88
N ILE A 146 4.21 7.18 15.74
CA ILE A 146 2.78 7.50 15.59
C ILE A 146 1.94 6.64 16.55
N LYS A 147 2.23 5.33 16.62
CA LYS A 147 1.53 4.40 17.53
C LYS A 147 1.80 4.66 19.02
N ALA A 148 2.89 5.32 19.35
CA ALA A 148 3.24 5.71 20.71
C ALA A 148 2.51 6.99 21.18
N VAL A 149 1.72 7.65 20.33
CA VAL A 149 0.92 8.82 20.73
C VAL A 149 -0.24 8.40 21.62
N GLY A 150 -0.44 9.13 22.71
CA GLY A 150 -1.58 8.92 23.59
C GLY A 150 -1.30 7.99 24.76
N CYS A 151 -2.31 7.80 25.60
CA CYS A 151 -2.27 6.87 26.74
C CYS A 151 -3.01 5.54 26.48
N GLY A 152 -3.46 5.29 25.23
CA GLY A 152 -4.23 4.10 24.88
C GLY A 152 -5.73 4.16 25.20
N CYS A 153 -6.25 5.29 25.70
CA CYS A 153 -7.70 5.49 25.82
C CYS A 153 -8.38 5.54 24.44
N GLU A 154 -9.71 5.39 24.39
CA GLU A 154 -10.45 5.31 23.11
C GLU A 154 -10.24 6.56 22.23
N ASN A 155 -10.26 7.75 22.83
CA ASN A 155 -10.00 9.00 22.10
C ASN A 155 -8.57 9.08 21.57
N CYS A 156 -7.57 8.55 22.31
CA CYS A 156 -6.20 8.46 21.83
C CYS A 156 -6.06 7.45 20.69
N LYS A 157 -6.74 6.30 20.76
CA LYS A 157 -6.75 5.33 19.66
C LYS A 157 -7.34 5.94 18.39
N HIS A 158 -8.45 6.67 18.52
CA HIS A 158 -9.03 7.39 17.39
C HIS A 158 -8.06 8.42 16.81
N LEU A 159 -7.34 9.17 17.66
CA LEU A 159 -6.30 10.10 17.21
C LEU A 159 -5.14 9.39 16.49
N VAL A 160 -4.69 8.24 16.99
CA VAL A 160 -3.65 7.42 16.35
C VAL A 160 -4.13 6.89 14.99
N SER A 161 -5.36 6.36 14.93
CA SER A 161 -5.99 5.93 13.68
C SER A 161 -6.07 7.07 12.68
N PHE A 162 -6.43 8.29 13.12
CA PHE A 162 -6.41 9.47 12.27
C PHE A 162 -5.01 9.78 11.73
N PHE A 163 -3.96 9.71 12.55
CA PHE A 163 -2.59 9.94 12.06
C PHE A 163 -2.14 8.87 11.06
N ILE A 164 -2.57 7.62 11.21
CA ILE A 164 -2.27 6.53 10.27
C ILE A 164 -3.13 6.64 9.00
N GLY A 165 -4.34 7.18 9.10
CA GLY A 165 -5.29 7.31 8.00
C GLY A 165 -4.90 8.36 6.95
N THR A 166 -5.73 8.49 5.93
CA THR A 166 -5.51 9.39 4.78
C THR A 166 -6.16 10.76 4.96
N GLU A 167 -7.01 10.92 5.97
CA GLU A 167 -7.74 12.14 6.27
C GLU A 167 -6.79 13.26 6.67
N SER A 168 -7.03 14.48 6.21
CA SER A 168 -6.20 15.65 6.56
C SER A 168 -6.70 16.39 7.81
N VAL A 169 -7.97 16.19 8.17
CA VAL A 169 -8.64 16.89 9.26
C VAL A 169 -9.44 15.90 10.12
N LEU A 170 -9.30 16.02 11.43
CA LEU A 170 -10.12 15.31 12.41
C LEU A 170 -10.92 16.31 13.22
N LEU A 171 -12.23 16.04 13.36
CA LEU A 171 -13.13 16.81 14.22
C LEU A 171 -13.54 15.93 15.40
N VAL A 172 -13.24 16.39 16.62
CA VAL A 172 -13.59 15.68 17.86
C VAL A 172 -14.53 16.54 18.69
N GLN A 173 -15.81 16.19 18.69
CA GLN A 173 -16.82 16.87 19.47
C GLN A 173 -17.06 16.14 20.79
N GLU A 174 -16.29 16.50 21.81
CA GLU A 174 -16.26 15.80 23.11
C GLU A 174 -16.27 16.77 24.30
N GLN A 175 -16.42 16.25 25.52
CA GLN A 175 -16.41 17.07 26.74
C GLN A 175 -15.06 17.78 26.99
N ALA A 176 -15.08 18.86 27.78
CA ALA A 176 -13.90 19.70 28.02
C ALA A 176 -12.68 18.93 28.56
N HIS A 177 -12.87 17.98 29.47
CA HIS A 177 -11.78 17.19 30.04
C HIS A 177 -11.14 16.26 28.99
N VAL A 178 -11.94 15.66 28.10
CA VAL A 178 -11.47 14.84 26.99
C VAL A 178 -10.68 15.68 25.99
N ARG A 179 -11.20 16.86 25.61
CA ARG A 179 -10.48 17.78 24.72
C ARG A 179 -9.16 18.22 25.32
N LYS A 180 -9.13 18.61 26.60
CA LYS A 180 -7.88 18.99 27.30
C LYS A 180 -6.88 17.85 27.28
N HIS A 181 -7.33 16.62 27.54
CA HIS A 181 -6.48 15.43 27.44
C HIS A 181 -5.89 15.25 26.03
N LEU A 182 -6.72 15.34 24.98
CA LEU A 182 -6.25 15.23 23.59
C LEU A 182 -5.25 16.34 23.22
N VAL A 183 -5.49 17.58 23.65
CA VAL A 183 -4.54 18.69 23.44
C VAL A 183 -3.18 18.38 24.07
N GLN A 184 -3.14 17.84 25.29
CA GLN A 184 -1.87 17.42 25.91
C GLN A 184 -1.14 16.34 25.10
N GLN A 185 -1.87 15.42 24.47
CA GLN A 185 -1.25 14.41 23.60
C GLN A 185 -0.76 15.01 22.26
N LEU A 186 -1.48 16.01 21.74
CA LEU A 186 -1.11 16.73 20.52
C LEU A 186 0.13 17.62 20.71
N GLU A 187 0.36 18.14 21.91
CA GLU A 187 1.60 18.87 22.22
C GLU A 187 2.85 18.02 21.96
N ALA A 188 2.80 16.71 22.24
CA ALA A 188 3.89 15.78 21.95
C ALA A 188 4.12 15.52 20.44
N THR A 189 3.14 15.84 19.59
CA THR A 189 3.21 15.67 18.13
C THR A 189 3.47 16.99 17.39
N SER A 190 3.60 18.10 18.12
CA SER A 190 3.87 19.44 17.55
C SER A 190 5.08 19.49 16.62
N ARG A 191 6.16 18.76 16.95
CA ARG A 191 7.37 18.63 16.11
C ARG A 191 7.12 18.00 14.73
N TRP A 192 5.98 17.35 14.53
CA TRP A 192 5.58 16.81 13.22
C TRP A 192 4.82 17.82 12.37
N GLY A 193 4.57 19.04 12.88
CA GLY A 193 3.82 20.09 12.21
C GLY A 193 2.29 19.96 12.34
N VAL A 194 1.81 19.09 13.23
CA VAL A 194 0.38 18.95 13.53
C VAL A 194 -0.15 20.23 14.17
N LYS A 195 -1.28 20.73 13.68
CA LYS A 195 -1.96 21.91 14.20
C LYS A 195 -3.31 21.52 14.79
N TRP A 196 -3.78 22.26 15.78
CA TRP A 196 -5.12 22.07 16.31
C TRP A 196 -5.74 23.39 16.76
N LYS A 197 -7.08 23.45 16.78
CA LYS A 197 -7.84 24.57 17.33
C LYS A 197 -9.17 24.10 17.89
N THR A 198 -9.70 24.83 18.87
CA THR A 198 -11.03 24.58 19.42
C THR A 198 -12.05 25.49 18.74
N ILE A 199 -13.12 24.91 18.22
CA ILE A 199 -14.27 25.59 17.64
C ILE A 199 -15.34 25.72 18.73
N THR A 200 -15.56 26.94 19.20
CA THR A 200 -16.45 27.26 20.33
C THR A 200 -17.92 27.50 19.94
N ARG A 201 -18.24 27.41 18.65
CA ARG A 201 -19.60 27.65 18.13
C ARG A 201 -20.58 26.50 18.38
N THR A 202 -20.10 25.35 18.83
CA THR A 202 -20.91 24.16 19.08
C THR A 202 -20.91 23.82 20.57
N SER A 203 -21.98 23.20 21.06
CA SER A 203 -22.03 22.61 22.40
C SER A 203 -22.37 21.11 22.29
N PRO A 204 -21.46 20.19 22.68
CA PRO A 204 -20.09 20.47 23.16
C PRO A 204 -19.20 21.11 22.08
N GLU A 205 -18.17 21.86 22.53
CA GLU A 205 -17.17 22.46 21.62
C GLU A 205 -16.41 21.37 20.84
N THR A 206 -15.93 21.71 19.65
CA THR A 206 -15.26 20.77 18.75
C THR A 206 -13.76 21.04 18.69
N LEU A 207 -12.92 20.04 18.95
CA LEU A 207 -11.47 20.10 18.70
C LEU A 207 -11.22 19.72 17.24
N GLN A 208 -10.65 20.64 16.45
CA GLN A 208 -10.20 20.37 15.10
C GLN A 208 -8.69 20.12 15.10
N VAL A 209 -8.26 18.97 14.59
CA VAL A 209 -6.85 18.60 14.40
C VAL A 209 -6.56 18.57 12.90
N ILE A 210 -5.47 19.20 12.47
CA ILE A 210 -5.05 19.35 11.08
C ILE A 210 -3.69 18.70 10.90
N LYS A 211 -3.64 17.72 10.00
CA LYS A 211 -2.44 16.97 9.62
C LYS A 211 -1.68 17.75 8.54
N PRO A 212 -0.37 17.98 8.68
CA PRO A 212 0.41 18.57 7.61
C PRO A 212 0.51 17.61 6.42
N SER A 213 0.72 18.16 5.23
CA SER A 213 0.83 17.38 3.99
C SER A 213 1.96 16.34 4.05
N SER A 214 3.06 16.63 4.74
CA SER A 214 4.19 15.70 4.95
C SER A 214 3.79 14.46 5.75
N LEU A 215 2.99 14.63 6.81
CA LEU A 215 2.48 13.51 7.60
C LEU A 215 1.42 12.72 6.82
N ALA A 216 0.55 13.40 6.06
CA ALA A 216 -0.41 12.73 5.17
C ALA A 216 0.28 11.91 4.06
N ALA A 217 1.37 12.44 3.48
CA ALA A 217 2.17 11.73 2.50
C ALA A 217 2.84 10.49 3.10
N THR A 218 3.30 10.57 4.35
CA THR A 218 3.85 9.42 5.09
C THR A 218 2.81 8.29 5.22
N SER A 219 1.58 8.62 5.63
CA SER A 219 0.49 7.65 5.76
C SER A 219 0.20 6.93 4.46
N ARG A 220 0.04 7.68 3.36
CA ARG A 220 -0.18 7.13 2.01
C ARG A 220 0.98 6.26 1.55
N TRP A 221 2.22 6.69 1.80
CA TRP A 221 3.41 5.93 1.42
C TRP A 221 3.48 4.58 2.16
N VAL A 222 3.17 4.57 3.46
CA VAL A 222 3.11 3.32 4.25
C VAL A 222 2.02 2.39 3.74
N GLU A 223 0.83 2.91 3.43
CA GLU A 223 -0.27 2.13 2.85
C GLU A 223 0.13 1.49 1.51
N ARG A 224 0.68 2.28 0.59
CA ARG A 224 1.17 1.80 -0.70
C ARG A 224 2.31 0.80 -0.54
N LYS A 225 3.20 0.99 0.43
CA LYS A 225 4.26 0.04 0.72
C LYS A 225 3.71 -1.32 1.15
N GLU A 226 2.73 -1.35 2.06
CA GLU A 226 2.13 -2.62 2.49
C GLU A 226 1.36 -3.30 1.35
N ARG A 227 0.68 -2.51 0.51
CA ARG A 227 0.03 -3.00 -0.71
C ARG A 227 1.06 -3.62 -1.66
N GLY A 228 2.17 -2.93 -1.93
CA GLY A 228 3.32 -3.44 -2.67
C GLY A 228 3.87 -4.77 -2.13
N LEU A 229 4.00 -4.90 -0.81
CA LEU A 229 4.41 -6.15 -0.17
C LEU A 229 3.39 -7.28 -0.40
N ASN A 230 2.09 -6.99 -0.32
CA ASN A 230 1.05 -7.97 -0.62
C ASN A 230 1.07 -8.41 -2.09
N ILE A 231 1.36 -7.51 -3.02
CA ILE A 231 1.54 -7.83 -4.44
C ILE A 231 2.74 -8.76 -4.63
N LEU A 232 3.90 -8.47 -4.03
CA LEU A 232 5.06 -9.36 -4.13
C LEU A 232 4.74 -10.77 -3.59
N ARG A 233 4.02 -10.87 -2.47
CA ARG A 233 3.60 -12.15 -1.88
C ARG A 233 2.66 -12.92 -2.80
N SER A 234 1.77 -12.25 -3.54
CA SER A 234 0.87 -12.93 -4.48
C SER A 234 1.60 -13.42 -5.73
N VAL A 235 2.63 -12.70 -6.18
CA VAL A 235 3.47 -13.07 -7.32
C VAL A 235 4.27 -14.34 -7.06
N GLY A 236 4.87 -14.51 -5.89
CA GLY A 236 5.59 -15.76 -5.58
C GLY A 236 6.57 -15.68 -4.42
N THR A 237 7.37 -16.73 -4.32
CA THR A 237 8.49 -16.84 -3.39
C THR A 237 9.63 -15.90 -3.78
N ALA A 238 10.59 -15.70 -2.88
CA ALA A 238 11.76 -14.86 -3.16
C ALA A 238 12.58 -15.35 -4.38
N ALA A 239 12.66 -16.68 -4.60
CA ALA A 239 13.35 -17.26 -5.74
C ALA A 239 12.63 -16.99 -7.06
N GLU A 240 11.30 -17.14 -7.10
CA GLU A 240 10.49 -16.80 -8.27
C GLU A 240 10.56 -15.30 -8.58
N LEU A 241 10.48 -14.45 -7.56
CA LEU A 241 10.63 -13.00 -7.72
C LEU A 241 12.00 -12.61 -8.27
N MET A 242 13.07 -13.28 -7.84
CA MET A 242 14.42 -13.04 -8.36
C MET A 242 14.53 -13.46 -9.83
N ASN A 243 13.92 -14.59 -10.21
CA ASN A 243 13.86 -15.02 -11.61
C ASN A 243 13.02 -14.06 -12.48
N ILE A 244 11.95 -13.49 -11.92
CA ILE A 244 11.09 -12.55 -12.64
C ILE A 244 11.75 -11.18 -12.80
N LEU A 245 12.24 -10.61 -11.70
CA LEU A 245 12.77 -9.24 -11.66
C LEU A 245 14.23 -9.14 -12.13
N GLY A 246 14.98 -10.24 -12.15
CA GLY A 246 16.38 -10.25 -12.58
C GLY A 246 17.23 -9.23 -11.80
N SER A 247 17.88 -8.31 -12.52
CA SER A 247 18.72 -7.26 -11.93
C SER A 247 17.96 -6.27 -11.04
N ASP A 248 16.66 -6.09 -11.28
CA ASP A 248 15.85 -5.10 -10.54
C ASP A 248 15.35 -5.60 -9.19
N TYR A 249 15.52 -6.90 -8.92
CA TYR A 249 15.05 -7.54 -7.69
C TYR A 249 15.50 -6.77 -6.43
N THR A 250 16.79 -6.42 -6.36
CA THR A 250 17.35 -5.72 -5.20
C THR A 250 16.75 -4.32 -5.03
N SER A 251 16.49 -3.61 -6.12
CA SER A 251 15.88 -2.27 -6.09
C SER A 251 14.45 -2.33 -5.55
N VAL A 252 13.63 -3.21 -6.13
CA VAL A 252 12.23 -3.43 -5.74
C VAL A 252 12.14 -3.91 -4.28
N ALA A 253 12.97 -4.89 -3.91
CA ALA A 253 13.01 -5.43 -2.56
C ALA A 253 13.39 -4.36 -1.52
N ASN A 254 14.40 -3.53 -1.81
CA ASN A 254 14.83 -2.46 -0.92
C ASN A 254 13.76 -1.38 -0.75
N ALA A 255 13.12 -0.94 -1.84
CA ALA A 255 12.06 0.07 -1.78
C ALA A 255 10.88 -0.39 -0.92
N LEU A 256 10.50 -1.67 -1.03
CA LEU A 256 9.42 -2.27 -0.23
C LEU A 256 9.88 -2.78 1.14
N GLY A 257 11.18 -2.73 1.45
CA GLY A 257 11.73 -3.28 2.69
C GLY A 257 11.56 -4.81 2.81
N PHE A 258 11.43 -5.49 1.68
CA PHE A 258 11.37 -6.94 1.60
C PHE A 258 12.77 -7.51 1.82
N ARG A 259 12.98 -8.21 2.94
CA ARG A 259 14.29 -8.81 3.24
C ARG A 259 14.54 -9.99 2.31
N SER A 260 15.54 -9.85 1.43
CA SER A 260 15.99 -10.97 0.61
C SER A 260 16.61 -12.06 1.51
N PRO A 261 16.20 -13.35 1.35
CA PRO A 261 16.80 -14.46 2.09
C PRO A 261 18.29 -14.70 1.75
N LEU A 262 18.74 -14.19 0.60
CA LEU A 262 20.02 -14.62 0.00
C LEU A 262 21.24 -13.82 0.48
N VAL A 263 21.04 -12.69 1.16
CA VAL A 263 22.16 -11.81 1.59
C VAL A 263 22.87 -12.34 2.84
N VAL A 264 22.40 -13.40 3.49
CA VAL A 264 22.96 -13.86 4.78
C VAL A 264 24.22 -14.73 4.64
N LYS A 265 24.63 -15.16 3.44
CA LYS A 265 25.71 -16.17 3.30
C LYS A 265 27.04 -15.72 2.69
N ALA A 266 27.24 -14.44 2.36
CA ALA A 266 28.45 -14.01 1.62
C ALA A 266 29.60 -13.46 2.49
N TYR A 267 29.46 -13.33 3.81
CA TYR A 267 30.48 -12.70 4.66
C TYR A 267 30.96 -13.50 5.88
N GLU A 268 30.60 -14.77 6.03
CA GLU A 268 31.13 -15.63 7.13
C GLU A 268 32.36 -16.47 6.72
N GLY A 269 32.96 -16.24 5.55
CA GLY A 269 33.94 -17.17 4.96
C GLY A 269 35.38 -16.70 4.76
N THR A 270 35.83 -15.58 5.35
CA THR A 270 37.24 -15.15 5.16
C THR A 270 37.81 -14.46 6.39
N ASN A 271 37.89 -15.19 7.51
CA ASN A 271 38.83 -14.84 8.57
C ASN A 271 39.37 -16.09 9.29
N ALA A 272 40.21 -16.84 8.58
CA ALA A 272 41.16 -17.77 9.18
C ALA A 272 42.57 -17.34 8.72
N ASN A 273 43.08 -16.24 9.28
CA ASN A 273 44.51 -15.94 9.46
C ASN A 273 44.70 -14.51 10.04
N ILE A 274 44.09 -14.21 11.18
CA ILE A 274 44.53 -13.10 12.03
C ILE A 274 45.27 -13.70 13.22
N MET A 275 46.57 -13.50 13.18
CA MET A 275 47.55 -13.76 14.24
C MET A 275 47.10 -13.07 15.54
N PRO A 276 47.17 -13.74 16.70
CA PRO A 276 46.72 -13.16 17.96
C PRO A 276 47.64 -12.00 18.39
N PRO A 277 47.09 -10.87 18.87
CA PRO A 277 47.87 -9.84 19.55
C PRO A 277 48.29 -10.30 20.96
N PRO A 278 49.41 -9.78 21.49
CA PRO A 278 49.94 -10.20 22.78
C PRO A 278 49.04 -9.73 23.95
N LEU A 279 48.88 -10.65 24.89
CA LEU A 279 48.24 -10.46 26.20
C LEU A 279 48.87 -9.28 26.95
N VAL A 280 48.04 -8.29 27.27
CA VAL A 280 48.32 -7.35 28.37
C VAL A 280 47.24 -7.58 29.42
N SER A 281 47.69 -8.11 30.55
CA SER A 281 46.92 -8.29 31.77
C SER A 281 46.79 -6.94 32.47
N ASP A 282 45.57 -6.52 32.80
CA ASP A 282 45.37 -5.63 33.93
C ASP A 282 44.07 -5.95 34.67
N SER A 283 44.23 -5.94 35.99
CA SER A 283 43.31 -6.38 37.01
C SER A 283 42.37 -5.26 37.48
N ALA A 284 41.33 -5.70 38.19
CA ALA A 284 40.65 -5.02 39.30
C ALA A 284 39.33 -4.26 39.02
N ASN A 285 38.26 -4.97 39.40
CA ASN A 285 37.39 -4.64 40.54
C ASN A 285 36.54 -3.35 40.49
N CYS A 286 35.21 -3.52 40.59
CA CYS A 286 34.39 -2.81 41.57
C CYS A 286 32.97 -3.41 41.66
N GLU A 287 32.66 -3.88 42.85
CA GLU A 287 31.39 -4.40 43.31
C GLU A 287 30.32 -3.30 43.48
N GLY A 288 29.05 -3.72 43.42
CA GLY A 288 27.99 -3.16 44.25
C GLY A 288 27.02 -2.20 43.56
N SER A 289 25.74 -2.59 43.47
CA SER A 289 24.72 -1.97 44.32
C SER A 289 23.38 -2.70 44.24
N LYS A 290 22.78 -2.87 45.41
CA LYS A 290 21.51 -3.53 45.70
C LYS A 290 20.34 -2.55 45.58
N GLY A 291 19.15 -3.10 45.29
CA GLY A 291 17.94 -2.75 46.02
C GLY A 291 16.91 -1.89 45.29
N GLY A 292 15.65 -2.37 45.27
CA GLY A 292 14.52 -1.54 44.88
C GLY A 292 13.23 -2.27 44.48
N THR A 293 12.78 -3.25 45.25
CA THR A 293 11.40 -3.78 45.16
C THR A 293 10.41 -2.68 45.58
N ARG A 294 9.49 -2.31 44.68
CA ARG A 294 8.31 -1.52 45.03
C ARG A 294 7.05 -2.22 44.52
N ASP A 295 6.30 -2.73 45.49
CA ASP A 295 4.89 -3.08 45.40
C ASP A 295 4.07 -1.90 44.86
N SER A 296 3.17 -2.18 43.91
CA SER A 296 2.13 -1.23 43.53
C SER A 296 0.79 -1.95 43.39
N LYS A 297 -0.16 -1.44 44.18
CA LYS A 297 -1.46 -2.00 44.49
C LYS A 297 -2.39 -1.98 43.27
N ARG A 298 -3.06 -3.11 43.08
CA ARG A 298 -4.12 -3.37 42.11
C ARG A 298 -5.42 -2.68 42.58
N LEU A 299 -5.87 -1.65 41.86
CA LEU A 299 -7.21 -1.07 42.01
C LEU A 299 -8.12 -1.63 40.91
N THR A 300 -9.18 -2.31 41.31
CA THR A 300 -10.26 -2.82 40.47
C THR A 300 -11.26 -1.71 40.17
N ALA A 301 -11.41 -1.34 38.89
CA ALA A 301 -12.49 -0.47 38.42
C ALA A 301 -13.59 -1.32 37.75
N GLY A 302 -14.84 -1.09 38.16
CA GLY A 302 -16.03 -1.76 37.64
C GLY A 302 -16.44 -1.33 36.23
N PRO A 303 -17.42 -2.02 35.62
CA PRO A 303 -17.80 -1.82 34.23
C PRO A 303 -18.63 -0.55 34.04
N ILE A 304 -18.19 0.31 33.13
CA ILE A 304 -18.93 1.47 32.64
C ILE A 304 -19.54 1.09 31.29
N ASP A 305 -20.87 1.01 31.23
CA ASP A 305 -21.66 0.78 30.01
C ASP A 305 -21.86 2.10 29.27
N ILE A 306 -21.38 2.18 28.02
CA ILE A 306 -21.58 3.34 27.14
C ILE A 306 -21.98 2.84 25.75
N LYS A 307 -23.28 2.70 25.51
CA LYS A 307 -23.86 2.78 24.17
C LYS A 307 -23.85 4.25 23.72
N LYS A 308 -22.99 4.62 22.77
CA LYS A 308 -23.13 5.88 22.03
C LYS A 308 -23.21 5.64 20.52
N ARG A 309 -24.27 6.22 19.97
CA ARG A 309 -24.75 6.19 18.60
C ARG A 309 -23.88 7.11 17.73
N ILE A 310 -23.22 6.54 16.72
CA ILE A 310 -22.47 7.25 15.69
C ILE A 310 -23.48 7.83 14.69
N ARG A 311 -23.42 9.14 14.43
CA ARG A 311 -24.03 9.78 13.26
C ARG A 311 -22.89 10.23 12.35
N ILE A 312 -22.83 9.63 11.17
CA ILE A 312 -22.04 10.13 10.04
C ILE A 312 -22.95 11.14 9.36
N SER A 313 -22.54 12.41 9.35
CA SER A 313 -23.26 13.48 8.66
C SER A 313 -22.51 13.80 7.38
N ASP A 314 -23.06 13.39 6.24
CA ASP A 314 -22.64 13.88 4.93
C ASP A 314 -23.11 15.32 4.77
N VAL A 315 -22.18 16.26 4.68
CA VAL A 315 -22.48 17.67 4.41
C VAL A 315 -22.43 17.87 2.90
N ALA A 316 -23.61 17.88 2.27
CA ALA A 316 -23.79 18.38 0.92
C ALA A 316 -23.65 19.91 0.93
N GLY A 317 -22.76 20.43 0.09
CA GLY A 317 -22.64 21.86 -0.15
C GLY A 317 -23.74 22.34 -1.10
N GLU A 318 -24.66 23.14 -0.61
CA GLU A 318 -25.50 24.00 -1.42
C GLU A 318 -24.73 25.29 -1.74
N THR A 319 -24.40 25.46 -3.02
CA THR A 319 -24.09 26.76 -3.63
C THR A 319 -25.40 27.38 -4.09
N THR A 320 -25.75 28.54 -3.55
CA THR A 320 -26.80 29.42 -4.09
C THR A 320 -26.15 30.59 -4.82
N ASP A 321 -26.65 30.83 -6.04
CA ASP A 321 -26.48 32.04 -6.84
C ASP A 321 -27.04 33.30 -6.15
#